data_AF-A0A0C9WYB9-F1
#
_entry.id   AF-A0A0C9WYB9-F1
#
_cell.length_a   1.000
_cell.length_b   1.000
_cell.length_c   1.000
_cell.angle_alpha   90.00
_cell.angle_beta   90.00
_cell.angle_gamma   90.00
#
_symmetry.space_group_name_H-M   'P 1'
#
loop_
_entity.id
_entity.type
_entity.pdbx_description
1 polymer ?
#
loop_
_entity_poly.entity_id
_entity_poly.type
_entity_poly.pdbx_seq_one_letter_code
_entity_poly.pdbx_strand_id
1 'polypeptide(L)'
;HYGKDATVLGIVPVMGRENYHVTPLVLASSCKTEKGEQLALWVADFVETYHKHPDGEAWHGPIFTIATDGESSFRKLQFIIGLGKEAITQESDLGQKIFGLPGLNLETGHNRLLGTCDPKHIVK
;
A
#
# COMPACT_ATOMS: atom_id res chain seq x y z
N HIS A 1 -0.82 -20.84 20.73
CA HIS A 1 -2.06 -20.49 19.99
C HIS A 1 -1.81 -20.84 18.54
N TYR A 2 -2.52 -21.80 17.94
CA TYR A 2 -2.36 -22.09 16.52
C TYR A 2 -3.07 -21.00 15.71
N GLY A 3 -2.36 -20.35 14.77
CA GLY A 3 -2.94 -19.33 13.90
C GLY A 3 -4.09 -19.93 13.10
N LYS A 4 -5.26 -19.27 13.13
CA LYS A 4 -6.47 -19.72 12.41
C LYS A 4 -6.63 -19.04 11.07
N ASP A 5 -6.00 -17.89 10.90
CA ASP A 5 -5.97 -17.08 9.70
C ASP A 5 -4.50 -16.70 9.40
N ALA A 6 -4.25 -16.05 8.26
CA ALA A 6 -2.95 -15.48 7.95
C ALA A 6 -3.09 -14.14 7.24
N THR A 7 -2.17 -13.22 7.56
CA THR A 7 -1.98 -11.99 6.80
C THR A 7 -0.96 -12.27 5.70
N VAL A 8 -1.34 -11.98 4.45
CA VAL A 8 -0.49 -12.20 3.27
C VAL A 8 -0.18 -10.87 2.63
N LEU A 9 1.10 -10.59 2.39
CA LEU A 9 1.51 -9.51 1.47
C LEU A 9 1.91 -10.12 0.14
N GLY A 10 1.25 -9.67 -0.92
CA GLY A 10 1.58 -10.02 -2.29
C GLY A 10 1.82 -8.77 -3.12
N ILE A 11 2.71 -8.88 -4.10
CA ILE A 11 2.98 -7.83 -5.07
C ILE A 11 2.45 -8.23 -6.44
N VAL A 12 2.02 -7.24 -7.22
CA VAL A 12 1.52 -7.42 -8.58
C VAL A 12 1.81 -6.17 -9.42
N PRO A 13 2.19 -6.32 -10.70
CA PRO A 13 2.41 -5.17 -11.58
C PRO A 13 1.09 -4.48 -11.94
N VAL A 14 0.96 -3.19 -11.62
CA VAL A 14 -0.26 -2.40 -11.88
C VAL A 14 -0.59 -2.27 -13.37
N MET A 15 0.44 -2.18 -14.23
CA MET A 15 0.29 -2.01 -15.69
C MET A 15 0.65 -3.29 -16.47
N GLY A 16 0.83 -4.42 -15.77
CA GLY A 16 1.17 -5.70 -16.39
C GLY A 16 0.01 -6.23 -17.22
N ARG A 17 0.20 -6.36 -18.54
CA ARG A 17 -0.79 -6.99 -19.44
C ARG A 17 -0.67 -8.51 -19.49
N GLU A 18 0.53 -9.01 -19.20
CA GLU A 18 0.88 -10.42 -19.15
C GLU A 18 1.43 -10.74 -17.75
N ASN A 19 1.23 -11.97 -17.27
CA ASN A 19 1.68 -12.42 -15.95
C ASN A 19 1.16 -11.56 -14.78
N TYR A 20 -0.10 -11.12 -14.83
CA TYR A 20 -0.81 -10.43 -13.75
C TYR A 20 -1.17 -11.41 -12.61
N HIS A 21 -0.16 -12.06 -12.04
CA HIS A 21 -0.31 -12.96 -10.91
C HIS A 21 0.24 -12.28 -9.66
N VAL A 22 -0.53 -12.35 -8.58
CA VAL A 22 -0.06 -11.92 -7.27
C VAL A 22 1.07 -12.86 -6.85
N THR A 23 2.24 -12.30 -6.58
CA THR A 23 3.37 -13.05 -6.02
C THR A 23 3.39 -12.83 -4.51
N PRO A 24 3.06 -13.84 -3.69
CA PRO A 24 3.11 -13.70 -2.23
C PRO A 24 4.57 -13.62 -1.76
N LEU A 25 4.88 -12.63 -0.94
CA LEU A 25 6.22 -12.40 -0.37
C LEU A 25 6.24 -12.61 1.14
N VAL A 26 5.12 -12.38 1.82
CA VAL A 26 4.99 -12.57 3.27
C VAL A 26 3.77 -13.39 3.58
N LEU A 27 3.93 -14.35 4.49
CA LEU A 27 2.85 -15.12 5.10
C LEU A 27 3.04 -15.07 6.62
N ALA A 28 2.21 -14.30 7.32
CA ALA A 28 2.24 -14.18 8.76
C ALA A 28 1.00 -14.84 9.37
N SER A 29 1.18 -15.82 10.25
CA SER A 29 0.05 -16.44 10.96
C SER A 29 -0.66 -15.40 11.82
N SER A 30 -1.99 -15.34 11.75
CA SER A 30 -2.80 -14.38 12.50
C SER A 30 -3.91 -15.07 13.29
N CYS A 31 -4.22 -14.48 14.44
CA CYS A 31 -5.44 -14.78 15.20
C CYS A 31 -6.47 -13.64 15.12
N LYS A 32 -6.32 -12.71 14.15
CA LYS A 32 -7.13 -11.47 14.02
C LYS A 32 -7.06 -10.55 15.24
N THR A 33 -5.98 -10.66 16.02
CA THR A 33 -5.73 -9.82 17.21
C THR A 33 -4.91 -8.58 16.88
N GLU A 34 -4.18 -8.59 15.77
CA GLU A 34 -3.43 -7.42 15.30
C GLU A 34 -4.39 -6.30 14.89
N LYS A 35 -4.12 -5.09 15.39
CA LYS A 35 -4.86 -3.88 15.04
C LYS A 35 -4.18 -3.11 13.92
N GLY A 36 -4.91 -2.17 13.32
CA GLY A 36 -4.43 -1.36 12.20
C GLY A 36 -3.09 -0.64 12.47
N GLU A 37 -2.85 -0.17 13.71
CA GLU A 37 -1.58 0.45 14.09
C GLU A 37 -0.41 -0.54 14.06
N GLN A 38 -0.63 -1.76 14.55
CA GLN A 38 0.40 -2.80 14.57
C GLN A 38 0.71 -3.29 13.16
N LEU A 39 -0.34 -3.49 12.36
CA LEU A 39 -0.20 -3.82 10.94
C LEU A 39 0.58 -2.72 10.20
N ALA A 40 0.26 -1.44 10.46
CA ALA A 40 0.87 -0.32 9.76
C ALA A 40 2.39 -0.26 9.97
N LEU A 41 2.88 -0.60 11.17
CA LEU A 41 4.30 -0.61 11.48
C LEU A 41 5.06 -1.57 10.56
N TRP A 42 4.70 -2.86 10.57
CA TRP A 42 5.48 -3.84 9.82
C TRP A 42 5.20 -3.79 8.31
N VAL A 43 4.03 -3.32 7.88
CA VAL A 43 3.78 -3.06 6.45
C VAL A 43 4.60 -1.87 5.96
N ALA A 44 4.78 -0.81 6.77
CA ALA A 44 5.70 0.26 6.43
C ALA A 44 7.16 -0.24 6.36
N ASP A 45 7.58 -1.04 7.34
CA ASP A 45 8.92 -1.66 7.33
C ASP A 45 9.14 -2.56 6.10
N PHE A 46 8.12 -3.32 5.69
CA PHE A 46 8.16 -4.13 4.48
C PHE A 46 8.36 -3.26 3.23
N VAL A 47 7.57 -2.20 3.07
CA VAL A 47 7.67 -1.28 1.92
C VAL A 47 9.05 -0.62 1.89
N GLU A 48 9.53 -0.12 3.04
CA GLU A 48 10.86 0.49 3.12
C GLU A 48 11.99 -0.52 2.81
N THR A 49 11.87 -1.74 3.32
CA THR A 49 12.82 -2.82 3.03
C THR A 49 12.82 -3.17 1.55
N TYR A 50 11.64 -3.27 0.93
CA TYR A 50 11.51 -3.52 -0.50
C TYR A 50 12.22 -2.46 -1.34
N HIS A 51 12.07 -1.18 -1.01
CA HIS A 51 12.74 -0.09 -1.74
C HIS A 51 14.26 -0.08 -1.54
N LYS A 52 14.76 -0.48 -0.36
CA LYS A 52 16.20 -0.50 -0.05
C LYS A 52 16.90 -1.79 -0.47
N HIS A 53 16.17 -2.89 -0.68
CA HIS A 53 16.76 -4.18 -1.01
C HIS A 53 17.30 -4.19 -2.45
N PRO A 54 18.50 -4.74 -2.71
CA PRO A 54 19.09 -4.81 -4.05
C PRO A 54 18.20 -5.46 -5.11
N ASP A 55 17.38 -6.43 -4.69
CA ASP A 55 16.48 -7.20 -5.57
C ASP A 55 15.01 -6.76 -5.47
N GLY A 56 14.68 -5.74 -4.67
CA GLY A 56 13.31 -5.28 -4.50
C GLY A 56 12.90 -4.35 -5.64
N GLU A 57 12.92 -3.05 -5.38
CA GLU A 57 12.56 -2.04 -6.38
C GLU A 57 13.37 -2.16 -7.68
N ALA A 58 14.66 -2.48 -7.61
CA ALA A 58 15.53 -2.52 -8.79
C ALA A 58 15.08 -3.57 -9.83
N TRP A 59 14.47 -4.68 -9.39
CA TRP A 59 14.04 -5.77 -10.27
C TRP A 59 12.54 -5.75 -10.56
N HIS A 60 11.74 -5.28 -9.60
CA HIS A 60 10.28 -5.36 -9.66
C HIS A 60 9.59 -3.99 -9.84
N GLY A 61 10.36 -2.91 -9.83
CA GLY A 61 9.87 -1.54 -9.88
C GLY A 61 9.36 -1.04 -8.51
N PRO A 62 9.11 0.27 -8.38
CA PRO A 62 8.64 0.86 -7.14
C PRO A 62 7.21 0.43 -6.78
N ILE A 63 6.95 0.27 -5.48
CA ILE A 63 5.58 0.13 -4.95
C ILE A 63 4.97 1.54 -4.86
N PHE A 64 3.95 1.80 -5.67
CA PHE A 64 3.21 3.06 -5.64
C PHE A 64 1.88 2.99 -4.90
N THR A 65 1.34 1.78 -4.71
CA THR A 65 0.02 1.62 -4.11
C THR A 65 -0.08 0.37 -3.26
N ILE A 66 -0.86 0.47 -2.20
CA ILE A 66 -1.25 -0.65 -1.37
C ILE A 66 -2.77 -0.85 -1.42
N ALA A 67 -3.16 -2.08 -1.77
CA ALA A 67 -4.55 -2.51 -1.80
C ALA A 67 -4.82 -3.45 -0.63
N THR A 68 -5.92 -3.23 0.08
CA THR A 68 -6.40 -4.15 1.12
C THR A 68 -7.85 -4.50 0.89
N ASP A 69 -8.33 -5.52 1.60
CA ASP A 69 -9.75 -5.76 1.73
C ASP A 69 -10.43 -4.65 2.59
N GLY A 70 -11.76 -4.72 2.71
CA GLY A 70 -12.57 -3.73 3.42
C GLY A 70 -12.63 -3.88 4.94
N GLU A 71 -11.89 -4.80 5.55
CA GLU A 71 -11.83 -5.02 7.00
C GLU A 71 -11.27 -3.80 7.74
N SER A 72 -11.77 -3.56 8.95
CA SER A 72 -11.52 -2.31 9.69
C SER A 72 -10.06 -2.07 10.02
N SER A 73 -9.30 -3.11 10.32
CA SER A 73 -7.90 -3.01 10.71
C SER A 73 -7.04 -2.63 9.50
N PHE A 74 -7.33 -3.24 8.34
CA PHE A 74 -6.66 -2.86 7.10
C PHE A 74 -7.01 -1.44 6.63
N ARG A 75 -8.26 -1.00 6.75
CA ARG A 75 -8.63 0.39 6.44
C ARG A 75 -7.89 1.39 7.31
N LYS A 76 -7.73 1.08 8.60
CA LYS A 76 -6.96 1.92 9.53
C LYS A 76 -5.48 1.93 9.16
N LEU A 77 -4.90 0.79 8.82
CA LEU A 77 -3.55 0.69 8.27
C LEU A 77 -3.36 1.61 7.06
N GLN A 78 -4.26 1.55 6.07
CA GLN A 78 -4.14 2.34 4.85
C GLN A 78 -4.12 3.83 5.13
N PHE A 79 -4.98 4.28 6.04
CA PHE A 79 -5.02 5.67 6.46
C PHE A 79 -3.70 6.10 7.12
N ILE A 80 -3.10 5.24 7.96
CA ILE A 80 -1.85 5.55 8.66
C ILE A 80 -0.67 5.68 7.70
N ILE A 81 -0.56 4.77 6.72
CA ILE A 81 0.62 4.68 5.84
C ILE A 81 0.48 5.50 4.55
N GLY A 82 -0.75 5.74 4.07
CA GLY A 82 -1.01 6.31 2.75
C GLY A 82 -1.44 7.77 2.73
N LEU A 83 -1.51 8.45 3.88
CA LEU A 83 -2.00 9.82 3.98
C LEU A 83 -1.14 10.70 4.90
N GLY A 84 -0.94 11.96 4.51
CA GLY A 84 -0.40 13.02 5.37
C GLY A 84 1.06 12.86 5.77
N LYS A 85 1.87 12.18 4.95
CA LYS A 85 3.31 11.98 5.20
C LYS A 85 4.19 12.85 4.32
N GLU A 86 3.82 13.00 3.05
CA GLU A 86 4.58 13.76 2.06
C GLU A 86 3.67 14.66 1.26
N ALA A 87 3.99 15.96 1.23
CA ALA A 87 3.29 16.93 0.40
C ALA A 87 3.78 16.85 -1.05
N ILE A 88 2.85 16.88 -1.99
CA ILE A 88 3.14 17.00 -3.41
C ILE A 88 3.45 18.47 -3.68
N THR A 89 4.61 18.75 -4.27
CA THR A 89 4.99 20.11 -4.65
C THR A 89 4.47 20.45 -6.04
N GLN A 90 4.13 21.71 -6.27
CA GLN A 90 3.59 22.18 -7.55
C GLN A 90 4.57 21.96 -8.71
N GLU A 91 5.88 22.01 -8.43
CA GLU A 91 6.95 21.87 -9.40
C GLU A 91 7.09 20.43 -9.90
N SER A 92 6.61 19.44 -9.14
CA SER A 92 6.68 18.03 -9.51
C SER A 92 5.76 17.69 -10.70
N ASP A 93 6.13 16.69 -11.50
CA ASP A 93 5.33 16.23 -12.64
C ASP A 93 3.88 15.87 -12.28
N LEU A 94 3.67 15.35 -11.06
CA LEU A 94 2.34 15.07 -10.53
C LEU A 94 1.66 16.37 -10.10
N GLY A 95 2.36 17.23 -9.35
CA GLY A 95 1.84 18.50 -8.86
C GLY A 95 1.33 19.41 -9.96
N GLN A 96 2.06 19.54 -11.08
CA GLN A 96 1.65 20.32 -12.24
C GLN A 96 0.30 19.88 -12.81
N LYS A 97 -0.07 18.61 -12.64
CA LYS A 97 -1.34 18.05 -13.13
C LYS A 97 -2.47 18.22 -12.11
N ILE A 98 -2.17 18.12 -10.81
CA ILE A 98 -3.19 17.99 -9.77
C ILE A 98 -3.48 19.27 -8.98
N PHE A 99 -2.55 20.24 -8.94
CA PHE A 99 -2.76 21.50 -8.20
C PHE A 99 -3.92 22.33 -8.73
N GLY A 100 -4.24 22.19 -10.02
CA GLY A 100 -5.40 22.84 -10.63
C GLY A 100 -6.75 22.18 -10.32
N LEU A 101 -6.80 21.11 -9.53
CA LEU A 101 -8.01 20.34 -9.22
C LEU A 101 -8.50 20.64 -7.79
N PRO A 102 -9.50 21.52 -7.61
CA PRO A 102 -9.97 21.90 -6.29
C PRO A 102 -10.50 20.70 -5.50
N GLY A 103 -10.13 20.61 -4.21
CA GLY A 103 -10.59 19.56 -3.31
C GLY A 103 -9.84 18.23 -3.43
N LEU A 104 -8.88 18.11 -4.36
CA LEU A 104 -8.01 16.95 -4.41
C LEU A 104 -6.95 17.02 -3.29
N ASN A 105 -6.76 15.90 -2.61
CA ASN A 105 -5.71 15.78 -1.60
C ASN A 105 -4.32 15.89 -2.26
N LEU A 106 -3.47 16.79 -1.74
CA LEU A 106 -2.10 17.02 -2.22
C LEU A 106 -1.05 16.37 -1.32
N GLU A 107 -1.45 15.45 -0.45
CA GLU A 107 -0.56 14.68 0.42
C GLU A 107 -0.60 13.20 0.09
N THR A 108 0.51 12.52 0.33
CA THR A 108 0.68 11.07 0.10
C THR A 108 1.28 10.40 1.32
N GLY A 109 1.35 9.06 1.29
CA GLY A 109 2.18 8.29 2.20
C GLY A 109 3.68 8.50 1.95
N HIS A 110 4.51 7.84 2.75
CA HIS A 110 5.95 7.84 2.50
C HIS A 110 6.27 7.23 1.13
N ASN A 111 7.31 7.74 0.46
CA ASN A 111 7.70 7.35 -0.90
C ASN A 111 6.56 7.51 -1.92
N ARG A 112 5.68 8.50 -1.71
CA ARG A 112 4.47 8.74 -2.54
C ARG A 112 3.48 7.58 -2.56
N LEU A 113 3.47 6.73 -1.53
CA LEU A 113 2.56 5.59 -1.44
C LEU A 113 1.09 6.03 -1.39
N LEU A 114 0.24 5.38 -2.19
CA LEU A 114 -1.20 5.61 -2.25
C LEU A 114 -2.00 4.41 -1.72
N GLY A 115 -2.99 4.66 -0.88
CA GLY A 115 -3.97 3.64 -0.49
C GLY A 115 -5.06 3.46 -1.56
N THR A 116 -5.42 2.22 -1.86
CA THR A 116 -6.58 1.87 -2.69
C THR A 116 -7.35 0.71 -2.08
N CYS A 117 -8.62 0.50 -2.44
CA CYS A 117 -9.40 -0.62 -1.93
C CYS A 117 -9.90 -1.51 -3.07
N ASP A 118 -10.11 -2.79 -2.76
CA ASP A 118 -10.70 -3.73 -3.72
C ASP A 118 -12.13 -3.29 -4.07
N PRO A 119 -12.43 -2.98 -5.35
CA PRO A 119 -13.74 -2.49 -5.77
C PRO A 119 -14.90 -3.40 -5.40
N LYS A 120 -14.67 -4.72 -5.26
CA LYS A 120 -15.70 -5.70 -4.88
C LYS A 120 -16.29 -5.44 -3.50
N HIS A 121 -15.58 -4.70 -2.65
CA HIS A 121 -16.05 -4.34 -1.30
C HIS A 121 -16.77 -2.98 -1.27
N ILE A 122 -16.68 -2.20 -2.35
CA ILE A 122 -17.34 -0.91 -2.50
C ILE A 122 -18.67 -1.07 -3.25
N VAL A 123 -18.65 -1.81 -4.36
CA VAL A 123 -19.83 -2.11 -5.17
C VAL A 123 -20.38 -3.47 -4.73
N LYS A 124 -21.53 -3.46 -4.04
CA LYS A 124 -22.26 -4.67 -3.65
C LYS A 124 -23.37 -4.98 -4.64
#